data_AF-A0A846BHE5-F1
#
_entry.id   AF-A0A846BHE5-F1
#
_cell.length_a   1.000
_cell.length_b   1.000
_cell.length_c   1.000
_cell.angle_alpha   90.00
_cell.angle_beta   90.00
_cell.angle_gamma   90.00
#
_symmetry.space_group_name_H-M   'P 1'
#
loop_
_entity.id
_entity.type
_entity.pdbx_description
1 polymer ?
#
loop_
_entity_poly.entity_id
_entity_poly.type
_entity_poly.pdbx_seq_one_letter_code
_entity_poly.pdbx_strand_id
1 'polypeptide(L)'
;MVLEQQEEQTIQILEKFVRELKQQDKASTPQLVIQQVLYWTDCHPRLIQTLRQLILQSESPINPNQEQVYVEQLVKQYLIKNWQTQKAAEQLQKIHTQLLNNQNCDPFWLLLSYKQILQADDLAYNSSNEQQELLKLRLVIKRQEKLRVYNRIYQEVFNSTWLKKTLGDLRPYAKEISAWLDSNCQDASQLLQGEALNQALNWTKSQGQLNHQEDKFLISSQVFNLRGA
;
A
#
# COMPACT_ATOMS: atom_id res chain seq x y z
N MET A 1 11.29 19.13 -13.66
CA MET A 1 11.53 20.01 -12.49
C MET A 1 11.39 19.31 -11.13
N VAL A 2 10.20 18.89 -10.67
CA VAL A 2 10.06 18.27 -9.31
C VAL A 2 10.69 16.88 -9.22
N LEU A 3 10.59 16.07 -10.28
CA LEU A 3 11.21 14.73 -10.32
C LEU A 3 12.75 14.81 -10.39
N GLU A 4 13.29 15.69 -11.24
CA GLU A 4 14.75 15.92 -11.36
C GLU A 4 15.38 16.42 -10.05
N GLN A 5 14.73 17.36 -9.35
CA GLN A 5 15.19 17.81 -8.04
C GLN A 5 15.18 16.69 -6.99
N GLN A 6 14.21 15.78 -7.07
CA GLN A 6 14.10 14.67 -6.13
C GLN A 6 15.14 13.57 -6.43
N GLU A 7 15.48 13.35 -7.70
CA GLU A 7 16.56 12.45 -8.13
C GLU A 7 17.93 12.98 -7.67
N GLU A 8 18.19 14.27 -7.87
CA GLU A 8 19.45 14.91 -7.45
C GLU A 8 19.63 14.85 -5.92
N GLN A 9 18.57 15.12 -5.15
CA GLN A 9 18.57 14.95 -3.70
C GLN A 9 18.84 13.50 -3.28
N THR A 10 18.27 12.53 -4.00
CA THR A 10 18.47 11.10 -3.70
C THR A 10 19.92 10.69 -3.93
N ILE A 11 20.53 11.15 -5.03
CA ILE A 11 21.94 10.90 -5.34
C ILE A 11 22.84 11.47 -4.23
N GLN A 12 22.61 12.72 -3.82
CA GLN A 12 23.37 13.35 -2.74
C GLN A 12 23.25 12.60 -1.41
N ILE A 13 22.06 12.10 -1.05
CA ILE A 13 21.84 11.28 0.15
C ILE A 13 22.65 9.97 0.06
N LEU A 14 22.63 9.29 -1.08
CA LEU A 14 23.32 8.02 -1.28
C LEU A 14 24.85 8.19 -1.24
N GLU A 15 25.39 9.21 -1.90
CA GLU A 15 26.83 9.50 -1.86
C GLU A 15 27.31 9.77 -0.44
N LYS A 16 26.55 10.60 0.30
CA LYS A 16 26.83 10.87 1.72
C LYS A 16 26.80 9.59 2.54
N PHE A 17 25.80 8.74 2.33
CA PHE A 17 25.64 7.49 3.07
C PHE A 17 26.82 6.54 2.83
N VAL A 18 27.29 6.39 1.58
CA VAL A 18 28.49 5.58 1.27
C VAL A 18 29.72 6.11 2.00
N ARG A 19 29.94 7.42 2.05
CA ARG A 19 31.09 8.02 2.76
C ARG A 19 31.03 7.71 4.25
N GLU A 20 29.85 7.81 4.86
CA GLU A 20 29.67 7.56 6.30
C GLU A 20 29.87 6.09 6.67
N LEU A 21 29.37 5.16 5.85
CA LEU A 21 29.63 3.73 6.04
C LEU A 21 31.14 3.41 6.03
N LYS A 22 31.90 4.07 5.16
CA LYS A 22 33.37 3.91 5.11
C LYS A 22 34.06 4.55 6.32
N GLN A 23 33.65 5.76 6.70
CA GLN A 23 34.28 6.50 7.80
C GLN A 23 34.11 5.81 9.16
N GLN A 24 32.99 5.11 9.37
CA GLN A 24 32.69 4.41 10.62
C GLN A 24 33.03 2.92 10.58
N ASP A 25 33.72 2.46 9.52
CA ASP A 25 34.00 1.04 9.25
C ASP A 25 32.76 0.13 9.45
N LYS A 26 31.60 0.63 9.00
CA LYS A 26 30.30 0.01 9.29
C LYS A 26 29.99 -1.21 8.43
N ALA A 27 30.63 -1.34 7.28
CA ALA A 27 30.46 -2.49 6.39
C ALA A 27 31.70 -2.64 5.53
N SER A 28 32.16 -3.87 5.36
CA SER A 28 33.31 -4.17 4.47
C SER A 28 32.99 -3.87 3.01
N THR A 29 31.72 -3.97 2.60
CA THR A 29 31.27 -3.57 1.25
C THR A 29 30.05 -2.63 1.34
N PRO A 30 30.25 -1.32 1.51
CA PRO A 30 29.17 -0.34 1.61
C PRO A 30 28.20 -0.37 0.43
N GLN A 31 28.68 -0.69 -0.78
CA GLN A 31 27.88 -0.76 -1.99
C GLN A 31 26.77 -1.82 -1.90
N LEU A 32 27.05 -2.96 -1.27
CA LEU A 32 26.04 -4.02 -1.07
C LEU A 32 24.96 -3.54 -0.09
N VAL A 33 25.34 -2.83 0.98
CA VAL A 33 24.37 -2.23 1.92
C VAL A 33 23.46 -1.25 1.19
N ILE A 34 24.02 -0.36 0.37
CA ILE A 34 23.22 0.59 -0.44
C ILE A 34 22.29 -0.14 -1.40
N GLN A 35 22.78 -1.17 -2.09
CA GLN A 35 21.97 -1.96 -3.00
C GLN A 35 20.76 -2.57 -2.29
N GLN A 36 20.94 -3.10 -1.07
CA GLN A 36 19.85 -3.66 -0.27
C GLN A 36 18.89 -2.58 0.25
N VAL A 37 19.39 -1.41 0.64
CA VAL A 37 18.53 -0.28 1.02
C VAL A 37 17.69 0.19 -0.17
N LEU A 38 18.27 0.28 -1.37
CA LEU A 38 17.54 0.64 -2.58
C LEU A 38 16.55 -0.44 -2.99
N TYR A 39 16.91 -1.71 -2.83
CA TYR A 39 16.02 -2.85 -3.05
C TYR A 39 14.73 -2.69 -2.22
N TRP A 40 14.81 -2.31 -0.95
CA TRP A 40 13.62 -2.14 -0.12
C TRP A 40 12.84 -0.86 -0.37
N THR A 41 13.54 0.23 -0.73
CA THR A 41 12.96 1.59 -0.74
C THR A 41 12.58 2.13 -2.11
N ASP A 42 13.02 1.49 -3.21
CA ASP A 42 12.88 1.97 -4.61
C ASP A 42 13.20 3.47 -4.75
N CYS A 43 14.32 3.89 -4.15
CA CYS A 43 14.81 5.28 -4.15
C CYS A 43 13.95 6.29 -3.35
N HIS A 44 13.04 5.85 -2.47
CA HIS A 44 12.23 6.77 -1.68
C HIS A 44 13.08 7.54 -0.62
N PRO A 45 13.27 8.87 -0.73
CA PRO A 45 14.26 9.61 0.06
C PRO A 45 14.09 9.50 1.58
N ARG A 46 12.84 9.60 2.06
CA ARG A 46 12.57 9.47 3.51
C ARG A 46 12.90 8.07 4.04
N LEU A 47 12.63 7.01 3.29
CA LEU A 47 12.91 5.65 3.73
C LEU A 47 14.42 5.37 3.70
N ILE A 48 15.13 5.88 2.68
CA ILE A 48 16.61 5.85 2.65
C ILE A 48 17.17 6.54 3.88
N GLN A 49 16.68 7.75 4.21
CA GLN A 49 17.16 8.50 5.36
C GLN A 49 16.90 7.76 6.68
N THR A 50 15.73 7.14 6.84
CA THR A 50 15.40 6.33 8.01
C THR A 50 16.31 5.11 8.13
N LEU A 51 16.50 4.34 7.05
CA LEU A 51 17.39 3.18 7.06
C LEU A 51 18.85 3.58 7.29
N ARG A 52 19.31 4.66 6.66
CA ARG A 52 20.62 5.25 6.93
C ARG A 52 20.81 5.55 8.41
N GLN A 53 19.85 6.23 9.04
CA GLN A 53 19.94 6.55 10.48
C GLN A 53 19.99 5.29 11.34
N LEU A 54 19.12 4.31 11.09
CA LEU A 54 19.09 3.05 11.83
C LEU A 54 20.40 2.25 11.68
N ILE A 55 20.96 2.23 10.47
CA ILE A 55 22.23 1.52 10.19
C ILE A 55 23.40 2.21 10.88
N LEU A 56 23.52 3.54 10.80
CA LEU A 56 24.62 4.28 11.43
C LEU A 56 24.52 4.29 12.97
N GLN A 57 23.31 4.16 13.54
CA GLN A 57 23.08 4.09 14.98
C GLN A 57 23.28 2.68 15.57
N SER A 58 23.43 1.65 14.73
CA SER A 58 23.76 0.31 15.21
C SER A 58 25.12 0.31 15.92
N GLU A 59 25.32 -0.55 16.92
CA GLU A 59 26.60 -0.61 17.63
C GLU A 59 27.63 -1.43 16.84
N SER A 60 27.22 -2.58 16.31
CA SER A 60 28.11 -3.49 15.58
C SER A 60 28.26 -3.13 14.10
N PRO A 61 29.42 -3.41 13.48
CA PRO A 61 29.55 -3.38 12.02
C PRO A 61 28.76 -4.53 11.37
N ILE A 62 28.42 -4.35 10.11
CA ILE A 62 27.75 -5.35 9.28
C ILE A 62 28.79 -6.36 8.82
N ASN A 63 28.57 -7.63 9.17
CA ASN A 63 29.45 -8.72 8.77
C ASN A 63 29.43 -8.90 7.23
N PRO A 64 30.58 -9.22 6.61
CA PRO A 64 30.63 -9.55 5.18
C PRO A 64 29.66 -10.68 4.83
N ASN A 65 29.00 -10.56 3.67
CA ASN A 65 28.00 -11.52 3.17
C ASN A 65 26.72 -11.62 4.03
N GLN A 66 26.51 -10.67 4.94
CA GLN A 66 25.29 -10.57 5.76
C GLN A 66 24.51 -9.28 5.48
N GLU A 67 24.93 -8.45 4.52
CA GLU A 67 24.34 -7.14 4.22
C GLU A 67 22.84 -7.25 3.89
N GLN A 68 22.47 -8.25 3.09
CA GLN A 68 21.07 -8.51 2.74
C GLN A 68 20.23 -8.88 3.96
N VAL A 69 20.68 -9.89 4.72
CA VAL A 69 19.97 -10.39 5.90
C VAL A 69 19.84 -9.29 6.95
N TYR A 70 20.90 -8.51 7.15
CA TYR A 70 20.94 -7.41 8.10
C TYR A 70 19.93 -6.30 7.73
N VAL A 71 19.95 -5.83 6.48
CA VAL A 71 19.01 -4.78 6.04
C VAL A 71 17.57 -5.28 6.06
N GLU A 72 17.32 -6.52 5.64
CA GLU A 72 16.00 -7.15 5.71
C GLU A 72 15.47 -7.24 7.15
N GLN A 73 16.30 -7.69 8.10
CA GLN A 73 15.92 -7.76 9.51
C GLN A 73 15.58 -6.38 10.08
N LEU A 74 16.38 -5.38 9.75
CA LEU A 74 16.17 -4.00 10.20
C LEU A 74 14.87 -3.43 9.61
N VAL A 75 14.61 -3.63 8.31
CA VAL A 75 13.34 -3.24 7.67
C VAL A 75 12.16 -3.95 8.33
N LYS A 76 12.22 -5.28 8.50
CA LYS A 76 11.16 -6.04 9.13
C LYS A 76 10.91 -5.59 10.56
N GLN A 77 11.96 -5.31 11.32
CA GLN A 77 11.86 -4.93 12.72
C GLN A 77 11.33 -3.51 12.89
N TYR A 78 11.77 -2.54 12.10
CA TYR A 78 11.49 -1.11 12.34
C TYR A 78 10.43 -0.49 11.44
N LEU A 79 10.18 -1.08 10.26
CA LEU A 79 9.28 -0.51 9.25
C LEU A 79 8.07 -1.38 8.96
N ILE A 80 8.15 -2.70 9.17
CA ILE A 80 7.03 -3.62 8.89
C ILE A 80 6.35 -4.08 10.18
N LYS A 81 7.09 -4.61 11.15
CA LYS A 81 6.52 -5.08 12.42
C LYS A 81 5.98 -3.89 13.21
N ASN A 82 4.75 -3.95 13.70
CA ASN A 82 4.14 -2.89 14.52
C ASN A 82 4.27 -1.48 13.91
N TRP A 83 4.26 -1.37 12.58
CA TRP A 83 4.47 -0.11 11.86
C TRP A 83 3.49 0.99 12.29
N GLN A 84 2.34 0.62 12.86
CA GLN A 84 1.32 1.54 13.38
C GLN A 84 1.80 2.38 14.57
N THR A 85 2.84 1.96 15.31
CA THR A 85 3.31 2.67 16.52
C THR A 85 4.76 3.14 16.43
N GLN A 86 5.54 2.65 15.46
CA GLN A 86 6.95 2.98 15.37
C GLN A 86 7.21 4.35 14.75
N LYS A 87 8.10 5.13 15.36
CA LYS A 87 8.54 6.42 14.82
C LYS A 87 9.19 6.30 13.43
N ALA A 88 9.96 5.24 13.20
CA ALA A 88 10.57 4.96 11.91
C ALA A 88 9.52 4.77 10.78
N ALA A 89 8.32 4.32 11.14
CA ALA A 89 7.20 4.05 10.24
C ALA A 89 6.17 5.20 10.16
N GLU A 90 6.50 6.41 10.61
CA GLU A 90 5.57 7.56 10.61
C GLU A 90 4.98 7.85 9.22
N GLN A 91 5.74 7.65 8.15
CA GLN A 91 5.24 7.80 6.77
C GLN A 91 4.15 6.79 6.43
N LEU A 92 4.29 5.55 6.87
CA LEU A 92 3.29 4.50 6.66
C LEU A 92 2.00 4.84 7.43
N GLN A 93 2.13 5.35 8.65
CA GLN A 93 1.00 5.82 9.47
C GLN A 93 0.24 6.98 8.81
N LYS A 94 0.98 7.91 8.18
CA LYS A 94 0.37 9.01 7.42
C LYS A 94 -0.39 8.49 6.20
N ILE A 95 0.23 7.64 5.39
CA ILE A 95 -0.42 7.03 4.21
C ILE A 95 -1.68 6.28 4.65
N HIS A 96 -1.61 5.45 5.69
CA HIS A 96 -2.76 4.73 6.22
C HIS A 96 -3.90 5.66 6.64
N THR A 97 -3.59 6.68 7.43
CA THR A 97 -4.59 7.66 7.87
C THR A 97 -5.22 8.38 6.69
N GLN A 98 -4.44 8.73 5.68
CA GLN A 98 -4.91 9.42 4.49
C GLN A 98 -5.71 8.51 3.53
N LEU A 99 -5.47 7.20 3.52
CA LEU A 99 -6.30 6.24 2.79
C LEU A 99 -7.69 6.14 3.41
N LEU A 100 -7.75 6.05 4.75
CA LEU A 100 -9.02 5.84 5.48
C LEU A 100 -9.84 7.12 5.66
N ASN A 101 -9.19 8.27 5.71
CA ASN A 101 -9.84 9.57 5.87
C ASN A 101 -9.70 10.44 4.60
N ASN A 102 -9.65 9.80 3.42
CA ASN A 102 -9.53 10.54 2.18
C ASN A 102 -10.79 11.39 1.93
N GLN A 103 -10.60 12.67 1.61
CA GLN A 103 -11.72 13.60 1.37
C GLN A 103 -12.13 13.69 -0.11
N ASN A 104 -11.25 13.25 -1.02
CA ASN A 104 -11.45 13.35 -2.47
C ASN A 104 -12.07 12.07 -3.06
N CYS A 105 -11.90 10.94 -2.39
CA CYS A 105 -12.41 9.63 -2.79
C CYS A 105 -12.96 8.89 -1.57
N ASP A 106 -14.01 8.11 -1.79
CA ASP A 106 -14.48 7.18 -0.78
C ASP A 106 -13.38 6.13 -0.47
N PRO A 107 -13.04 5.91 0.81
CA PRO A 107 -11.94 5.03 1.21
C PRO A 107 -12.06 3.60 0.67
N PHE A 108 -13.26 3.05 0.57
CA PHE A 108 -13.42 1.69 0.07
C PHE A 108 -13.08 1.59 -1.42
N TRP A 109 -13.56 2.53 -2.23
CA TRP A 109 -13.26 2.56 -3.66
C TRP A 109 -11.79 2.85 -3.94
N LEU A 110 -11.18 3.72 -3.12
CA LEU A 110 -9.74 3.97 -3.14
C LEU A 110 -8.95 2.68 -2.86
N LEU A 111 -9.35 1.91 -1.86
CA LEU A 111 -8.71 0.64 -1.50
C LEU A 111 -8.96 -0.47 -2.53
N LEU A 112 -10.13 -0.51 -3.19
CA LEU A 112 -10.37 -1.43 -4.30
C LEU A 112 -9.48 -1.11 -5.51
N SER A 113 -9.29 0.18 -5.82
CA SER A 113 -8.34 0.60 -6.87
C SER A 113 -6.91 0.19 -6.52
N TYR A 114 -6.50 0.36 -5.26
CA TYR A 114 -5.20 -0.11 -4.80
C TYR A 114 -5.08 -1.65 -4.84
N LYS A 115 -6.14 -2.40 -4.49
CA LYS A 115 -6.16 -3.87 -4.62
C LYS A 115 -5.86 -4.30 -6.06
N GLN A 116 -6.45 -3.63 -7.07
CA GLN A 116 -6.18 -3.93 -8.48
C GLN A 116 -4.70 -3.69 -8.84
N ILE A 117 -4.10 -2.60 -8.34
CA ILE A 117 -2.67 -2.29 -8.56
C ILE A 117 -1.76 -3.27 -7.83
N LEU A 118 -2.17 -3.78 -6.67
CA LEU A 118 -1.39 -4.76 -5.91
C LEU A 118 -1.42 -6.15 -6.57
N GLN A 119 -2.54 -6.51 -7.21
CA GLN A 119 -2.71 -7.81 -7.86
C GLN A 119 -2.18 -7.84 -9.30
N ALA A 120 -2.21 -6.70 -10.00
CA ALA A 120 -1.63 -6.58 -11.32
C ALA A 120 -0.15 -6.20 -11.22
N ASP A 121 0.73 -6.95 -11.88
CA ASP A 121 2.14 -6.57 -11.95
C ASP A 121 2.35 -5.20 -12.64
N ASP A 122 1.43 -4.81 -13.54
CA ASP A 122 1.44 -3.53 -14.25
C ASP A 122 0.01 -3.12 -14.67
N LEU A 123 -0.71 -2.38 -13.82
CA LEU A 123 -2.05 -1.88 -14.17
C LEU A 123 -1.96 -0.65 -15.08
N ALA A 124 -2.70 -0.62 -16.19
CA ALA A 124 -2.77 0.58 -17.04
C ALA A 124 -3.35 1.79 -16.26
N TYR A 125 -2.66 2.93 -16.35
CA TYR A 125 -3.15 4.18 -15.79
C TYR A 125 -4.34 4.69 -16.62
N ASN A 126 -5.49 4.87 -15.99
CA ASN A 126 -6.74 5.31 -16.62
C ASN A 126 -7.21 6.70 -16.14
N SER A 127 -6.41 7.38 -15.30
CA SER A 127 -6.72 8.69 -14.74
C SER A 127 -7.99 8.75 -13.88
N SER A 128 -8.45 7.63 -13.30
CA SER A 128 -9.53 7.68 -12.30
C SER A 128 -9.13 8.52 -11.09
N ASN A 129 -10.11 9.09 -10.40
CA ASN A 129 -9.85 9.90 -9.20
C ASN A 129 -9.09 9.09 -8.14
N GLU A 130 -9.43 7.82 -7.95
CA GLU A 130 -8.77 6.91 -7.02
C GLU A 130 -7.30 6.71 -7.40
N GLN A 131 -7.00 6.47 -8.69
CA GLN A 131 -5.62 6.31 -9.15
C GLN A 131 -4.80 7.59 -8.95
N GLN A 132 -5.41 8.76 -9.22
CA GLN A 132 -4.77 10.06 -8.99
C GLN A 132 -4.51 10.29 -7.49
N GLU A 133 -5.46 9.96 -6.62
CA GLU A 133 -5.27 10.06 -5.17
C GLU A 133 -4.17 9.11 -4.68
N LEU A 134 -4.13 7.86 -5.13
CA LEU A 134 -3.06 6.91 -4.77
C LEU A 134 -1.67 7.42 -5.19
N LEU A 135 -1.56 8.08 -6.35
CA LEU A 135 -0.33 8.75 -6.81
C LEU A 135 0.03 9.94 -5.92
N LYS A 136 -0.94 10.77 -5.51
CA LYS A 136 -0.71 11.90 -4.60
C LYS A 136 -0.22 11.45 -3.23
N LEU A 137 -0.77 10.35 -2.70
CA LEU A 137 -0.31 9.70 -1.47
C LEU A 137 1.07 9.07 -1.61
N ARG A 138 1.59 8.96 -2.84
CA ARG A 138 2.84 8.26 -3.17
C ARG A 138 2.82 6.80 -2.70
N LEU A 139 1.66 6.18 -2.56
CA LEU A 139 1.57 4.74 -2.29
C LEU A 139 1.93 3.95 -3.55
N VAL A 140 1.56 4.49 -4.70
CA VAL A 140 1.86 3.96 -6.03
C VAL A 140 2.65 4.98 -6.85
N ILE A 141 3.32 4.51 -7.89
CA ILE A 141 3.99 5.36 -8.88
C ILE A 141 3.55 4.98 -10.28
N LYS A 142 3.67 5.95 -11.19
CA LYS A 142 3.44 5.76 -12.62
C LYS A 142 4.79 5.61 -13.33
N ARG A 143 5.00 4.50 -14.03
CA ARG A 143 6.14 4.27 -14.92
C ARG A 143 5.63 3.73 -16.26
N GLN A 144 6.00 4.36 -17.37
CA GLN A 144 5.59 3.94 -18.71
C GLN A 144 4.07 3.74 -18.84
N GLU A 145 3.26 4.71 -18.37
CA GLU A 145 1.79 4.63 -18.36
C GLU A 145 1.17 3.48 -17.53
N LYS A 146 1.97 2.81 -16.70
CA LYS A 146 1.52 1.75 -15.79
C LYS A 146 1.70 2.15 -14.34
N LEU A 147 0.78 1.67 -13.50
CA LEU A 147 0.80 1.85 -12.05
C LEU A 147 1.36 0.62 -11.38
N ARG A 148 2.18 0.88 -10.36
CA ARG A 148 2.72 -0.14 -9.46
C ARG A 148 2.88 0.43 -8.05
N VAL A 149 2.85 -0.43 -7.04
CA VAL A 149 3.17 -0.02 -5.66
C VAL A 149 4.60 0.54 -5.61
N TYR A 150 4.80 1.65 -4.91
CA TYR A 150 6.05 2.40 -4.99
C TYR A 150 7.25 1.56 -4.53
N ASN A 151 7.17 0.91 -3.38
CA ASN A 151 8.31 0.14 -2.85
C ASN A 151 7.86 -1.12 -2.12
N ARG A 152 8.82 -2.03 -1.88
CA ARG A 152 8.57 -3.32 -1.24
C ARG A 152 8.06 -3.18 0.18
N ILE A 153 8.51 -2.18 0.93
CA ILE A 153 8.02 -1.94 2.30
C ILE A 153 6.50 -1.64 2.27
N TYR A 154 6.03 -0.86 1.28
CA TYR A 154 4.61 -0.56 1.13
C TYR A 154 3.83 -1.80 0.73
N GLN A 155 4.37 -2.63 -0.16
CA GLN A 155 3.74 -3.91 -0.54
C GLN A 155 3.61 -4.86 0.66
N GLU A 156 4.64 -4.96 1.51
CA GLU A 156 4.63 -5.82 2.69
C GLU A 156 3.68 -5.31 3.79
N VAL A 157 3.54 -4.00 3.94
CA VAL A 157 2.71 -3.37 4.96
C VAL A 157 1.24 -3.32 4.52
N PHE A 158 0.97 -2.77 3.34
CA PHE A 158 -0.34 -2.66 2.73
C PHE A 158 -0.59 -3.85 1.81
N ASN A 159 -0.41 -5.05 2.34
CA ASN A 159 -0.54 -6.30 1.61
C ASN A 159 -2.02 -6.75 1.51
N SER A 160 -2.26 -7.87 0.82
CA SER A 160 -3.59 -8.46 0.64
C SER A 160 -4.31 -8.81 1.95
N THR A 161 -3.56 -9.21 2.98
CA THR A 161 -4.12 -9.52 4.32
C THR A 161 -4.62 -8.25 4.99
N TRP A 162 -3.82 -7.18 4.96
CA TRP A 162 -4.22 -5.87 5.47
C TRP A 162 -5.45 -5.35 4.70
N LEU A 163 -5.41 -5.39 3.36
CA LEU A 163 -6.53 -4.96 2.52
C LEU A 163 -7.83 -5.69 2.83
N LYS A 164 -7.80 -7.02 2.93
CA LYS A 164 -8.99 -7.82 3.24
C LYS A 164 -9.60 -7.42 4.58
N LYS A 165 -8.77 -7.22 5.60
CA LYS A 165 -9.22 -6.76 6.92
C LYS A 165 -9.83 -5.37 6.83
N THR A 166 -9.10 -4.40 6.28
CA THR A 166 -9.52 -3.00 6.21
C THR A 166 -10.78 -2.81 5.37
N LEU A 167 -10.92 -3.51 4.24
CA LEU A 167 -12.15 -3.48 3.45
C LEU A 167 -13.35 -4.04 4.23
N GLY A 168 -13.15 -5.14 4.97
CA GLY A 168 -14.19 -5.73 5.82
C GLY A 168 -14.61 -4.83 6.99
N ASP A 169 -13.66 -4.06 7.55
CA ASP A 169 -13.95 -3.07 8.59
C ASP A 169 -14.77 -1.89 8.04
N LEU A 170 -14.63 -1.57 6.74
CA LEU A 170 -15.39 -0.50 6.08
C LEU A 170 -16.80 -0.94 5.70
N ARG A 171 -16.98 -2.17 5.17
CA ARG A 171 -18.27 -2.65 4.70
C ARG A 171 -18.51 -4.12 5.09
N PRO A 172 -19.70 -4.46 5.62
CA PRO A 172 -20.00 -5.83 6.05
C PRO A 172 -20.06 -6.82 4.88
N TYR A 173 -20.26 -6.35 3.65
CA TYR A 173 -20.33 -7.15 2.42
C TYR A 173 -19.11 -6.95 1.50
N ALA A 174 -18.00 -6.43 2.05
CA ALA A 174 -16.80 -6.08 1.30
C ALA A 174 -16.23 -7.24 0.46
N LYS A 175 -16.27 -8.45 1.01
CA LYS A 175 -15.73 -9.65 0.37
C LYS A 175 -16.58 -10.00 -0.86
N GLU A 176 -17.90 -10.00 -0.69
CA GLU A 176 -18.88 -10.39 -1.70
C GLU A 176 -18.91 -9.38 -2.85
N ILE A 177 -19.01 -8.08 -2.56
CA ILE A 177 -18.97 -7.05 -3.61
C ILE A 177 -17.64 -7.06 -4.35
N SER A 178 -16.52 -7.28 -3.65
CA SER A 178 -15.21 -7.32 -4.29
C SER A 178 -15.10 -8.50 -5.25
N ALA A 179 -15.53 -9.70 -4.85
CA ALA A 179 -15.51 -10.88 -5.71
C ALA A 179 -16.48 -10.72 -6.90
N TRP A 180 -17.64 -10.13 -6.67
CA TRP A 180 -18.60 -9.83 -7.73
C TRP A 180 -18.04 -8.86 -8.75
N LEU A 181 -17.35 -7.79 -8.32
CA LEU A 181 -16.67 -6.85 -9.21
C LEU A 181 -15.53 -7.52 -10.00
N ASP A 182 -14.72 -8.35 -9.33
CA ASP A 182 -13.64 -9.12 -9.99
C ASP A 182 -14.20 -10.04 -11.10
N SER A 183 -15.45 -10.49 -10.98
CA SER A 183 -16.16 -11.28 -12.01
C SER A 183 -16.80 -10.45 -13.13
N ASN A 184 -16.50 -9.15 -13.24
CA ASN A 184 -17.21 -8.20 -14.11
C ASN A 184 -18.73 -8.18 -13.87
N CYS A 185 -19.13 -8.27 -12.60
CA CYS A 185 -20.53 -8.31 -12.16
C CYS A 185 -21.34 -9.52 -12.67
N GLN A 186 -20.69 -10.64 -13.03
CA GLN A 186 -21.37 -11.80 -13.62
C GLN A 186 -21.63 -12.94 -12.64
N ASP A 187 -20.79 -13.10 -11.62
CA ASP A 187 -20.90 -14.22 -10.69
C ASP A 187 -22.02 -13.99 -9.66
N ALA A 188 -23.22 -14.51 -9.97
CA ALA A 188 -24.37 -14.41 -9.09
C ALA A 188 -24.19 -15.13 -7.74
N SER A 189 -23.22 -16.06 -7.61
CA SER A 189 -22.95 -16.73 -6.32
C SER A 189 -22.38 -15.78 -5.26
N GLN A 190 -21.86 -14.62 -5.68
CA GLN A 190 -21.39 -13.56 -4.78
C GLN A 190 -22.51 -12.61 -4.34
N LEU A 191 -23.73 -12.73 -4.87
CA LEU A 191 -24.83 -11.85 -4.50
C LEU A 191 -25.36 -12.22 -3.11
N LEU A 192 -25.70 -11.18 -2.34
CA LEU A 192 -26.16 -11.34 -0.96
C LEU A 192 -27.58 -11.92 -0.92
N GLN A 193 -27.83 -12.76 0.08
CA GLN A 193 -29.12 -13.38 0.34
C GLN A 193 -29.44 -13.40 1.84
N GLY A 194 -30.72 -13.54 2.17
CA GLY A 194 -31.20 -13.72 3.53
C GLY A 194 -30.64 -12.70 4.51
N GLU A 195 -30.05 -13.18 5.59
CA GLU A 195 -29.53 -12.33 6.66
C GLU A 195 -28.38 -11.41 6.20
N ALA A 196 -27.47 -11.90 5.36
CA ALA A 196 -26.36 -11.09 4.85
C ALA A 196 -26.86 -9.88 4.03
N LEU A 197 -27.91 -10.08 3.23
CA LEU A 197 -28.58 -8.99 2.50
C LEU A 197 -29.25 -8.00 3.47
N ASN A 198 -29.98 -8.50 4.47
CA ASN A 198 -30.63 -7.63 5.46
C ASN A 198 -29.63 -6.79 6.26
N GLN A 199 -28.49 -7.38 6.65
CA GLN A 199 -27.39 -6.67 7.31
C GLN A 199 -26.80 -5.58 6.41
N ALA A 200 -26.55 -5.89 5.13
CA ALA A 200 -26.07 -4.91 4.16
C ALA A 200 -27.05 -3.74 3.98
N LEU A 201 -28.35 -4.02 3.81
CA LEU A 201 -29.38 -2.99 3.65
C LEU A 201 -29.59 -2.15 4.92
N ASN A 202 -29.40 -2.73 6.10
CA ASN A 202 -29.44 -1.95 7.34
C ASN A 202 -28.21 -1.06 7.49
N TRP A 203 -27.03 -1.56 7.11
CA TRP A 203 -25.80 -0.77 7.10
C TRP A 203 -25.92 0.43 6.16
N THR A 204 -26.50 0.28 4.96
CA THR A 204 -26.64 1.40 4.01
C THR A 204 -27.57 2.50 4.48
N LYS A 205 -28.60 2.19 5.29
CA LYS A 205 -29.52 3.21 5.85
C LYS A 205 -28.79 4.21 6.76
N SER A 206 -27.70 3.79 7.39
CA SER A 206 -26.87 4.66 8.23
C SER A 206 -25.71 5.30 7.48
N GLN A 207 -25.56 5.02 6.18
CA GLN A 207 -24.53 5.62 5.35
C GLN A 207 -25.07 6.80 4.55
N GLY A 208 -24.15 7.62 4.05
CA GLY A 208 -24.45 8.67 3.07
C GLY A 208 -24.70 8.09 1.67
N GLN A 209 -24.32 8.85 0.65
CA GLN A 209 -24.51 8.46 -0.75
C GLN A 209 -23.62 7.27 -1.12
N LEU A 210 -24.23 6.21 -1.64
CA LEU A 210 -23.54 5.03 -2.17
C LEU A 210 -23.00 5.32 -3.57
N ASN A 211 -21.99 4.55 -3.97
CA ASN A 211 -21.50 4.56 -5.33
C ASN A 211 -22.42 3.75 -6.24
N HIS A 212 -22.54 4.13 -7.52
CA HIS A 212 -23.34 3.43 -8.51
C HIS A 212 -23.07 1.91 -8.59
N GLN A 213 -21.82 1.48 -8.46
CA GLN A 213 -21.49 0.04 -8.48
C GLN A 213 -22.00 -0.70 -7.22
N GLU A 214 -22.03 -0.03 -6.08
CA GLU A 214 -22.59 -0.54 -4.84
C GLU A 214 -24.11 -0.65 -4.92
N ASP A 215 -24.77 0.38 -5.44
CA ASP A 215 -26.21 0.35 -5.71
C ASP A 215 -26.57 -0.81 -6.64
N LYS A 216 -25.81 -0.97 -7.73
CA LYS A 216 -26.00 -2.08 -8.68
C LYS A 216 -25.84 -3.44 -8.00
N PHE A 217 -24.83 -3.61 -7.14
CA PHE A 217 -24.60 -4.85 -6.39
C PHE A 217 -25.78 -5.18 -5.45
N LEU A 218 -26.26 -4.18 -4.70
CA LEU A 218 -27.34 -4.35 -3.75
C LEU A 218 -28.68 -4.61 -4.44
N ILE A 219 -28.99 -3.91 -5.53
CA ILE A 219 -30.19 -4.16 -6.34
C ILE A 219 -30.14 -5.56 -6.94
N SER A 220 -28.99 -5.96 -7.50
CA SER A 220 -28.81 -7.31 -8.05
C SER A 220 -29.02 -8.38 -6.98
N SER A 221 -28.54 -8.14 -5.76
CA SER A 221 -28.72 -9.04 -4.61
C SER A 221 -30.17 -9.13 -4.17
N GLN A 222 -30.91 -8.02 -4.12
CA GLN A 222 -32.34 -8.03 -3.80
C GLN A 222 -33.16 -8.81 -4.83
N VAL A 223 -32.92 -8.56 -6.13
CA VAL A 223 -33.60 -9.28 -7.22
C VAL A 223 -33.28 -10.77 -7.18
N PHE A 224 -32.02 -11.12 -6.94
CA PHE A 224 -31.60 -12.52 -6.82
C PHE A 224 -32.29 -13.22 -5.64
N ASN A 225 -32.31 -12.57 -4.48
CA ASN A 225 -32.94 -13.11 -3.27
C ASN A 225 -34.46 -13.33 -3.44
N LEU A 226 -35.15 -12.44 -4.18
CA LEU A 226 -36.58 -12.60 -4.49
C LEU A 226 -36.88 -13.76 -5.45
N ARG A 227 -35.92 -14.15 -6.30
CA ARG A 227 -36.09 -15.28 -7.22
C ARG A 227 -35.80 -16.64 -6.57
N GLY A 228 -35.08 -16.63 -5.45
CA GLY A 228 -34.74 -17.83 -4.68
C GLY A 228 -35.67 -18.11 -3.49
N ALA A 229 -36.60 -17.20 -3.17
CA ALA A 229 -37.64 -17.35 -2.15
C ALA A 229 -38.94 -17.87 -2.76
#